data_AF-A0A2N5A7B5-F1
#
_entry.id   AF-A0A2N5A7B5-F1
#
_cell.length_a   1.000
_cell.length_b   1.000
_cell.length_c   1.000
_cell.angle_alpha   90.00
_cell.angle_beta   90.00
_cell.angle_gamma   90.00
#
_symmetry.space_group_name_H-M   'P 1'
#
loop_
_entity.id
_entity.type
_entity.pdbx_description
1 polymer ?
#
loop_
_entity_poly.entity_id
_entity_poly.type
_entity_poly.pdbx_seq_one_letter_code
_entity_poly.pdbx_strand_id
1 'polypeptide(L)'
;TGGMFATQPHPEYLTLSIGKAGLLNLTHGLFPVLKAQNIHLSIVTVGAYVTPGSAEAREIADLFWQQYRQPSAQWTAEAIYPVPHHQ
;
A
#
# COMPACT_ATOMS: atom_id res chain seq x y z
N THR A 1 12.40 4.92 0.17
CA THR A 1 11.68 5.34 1.39
C THR A 1 10.57 4.35 1.67
N GLY A 2 10.41 3.86 2.90
CA GLY A 2 9.44 2.80 3.22
C GLY A 2 8.01 3.31 3.33
N GLY A 3 7.04 2.58 2.80
CA GLY A 3 5.60 2.79 2.93
C GLY A 3 5.13 2.75 4.39
N MET A 4 5.84 2.01 5.25
CA MET A 4 5.59 1.98 6.70
C MET A 4 5.65 3.36 7.38
N PHE A 5 6.25 4.38 6.75
CA PHE A 5 6.20 5.76 7.26
C PHE A 5 4.78 6.34 7.39
N ALA A 6 3.76 5.70 6.79
CA ALA A 6 2.36 6.05 7.01
C ALA A 6 1.86 5.76 8.43
N THR A 7 2.43 4.74 9.12
CA THR A 7 2.03 4.31 10.47
C THR A 7 3.18 4.35 11.47
N GLN A 8 4.42 4.41 10.99
CA GLN A 8 5.68 4.46 11.75
C GLN A 8 6.53 5.64 11.23
N PRO A 9 6.24 6.88 11.66
CA PRO A 9 6.88 8.07 11.11
C PRO A 9 8.39 8.08 11.41
N HIS A 10 9.17 8.67 10.51
CA HIS A 10 10.61 8.85 10.70
C HIS A 10 10.94 10.33 10.94
N PRO A 11 11.72 10.68 11.98
CA PRO A 11 11.96 12.08 12.36
C PRO A 11 12.64 12.90 11.25
N GLU A 12 13.55 12.28 10.48
CA GLU A 12 14.23 12.95 9.35
C GLU A 12 13.35 13.04 8.08
N TYR A 13 12.22 12.34 8.04
CA TYR A 13 11.32 12.28 6.89
C TYR A 13 9.88 12.63 7.27
N LEU A 14 9.68 13.59 8.19
CA LEU A 14 8.35 13.92 8.73
C LEU A 14 7.36 14.36 7.65
N THR A 15 7.73 15.30 6.75
CA THR A 15 6.84 15.74 5.66
C THR A 15 6.43 14.57 4.77
N LEU A 16 7.36 13.65 4.49
CA LEU A 16 7.07 12.44 3.72
C LEU A 16 6.15 11.48 4.50
N SER A 17 6.37 11.32 5.81
CA SER A 17 5.54 10.48 6.68
C SER A 17 4.10 11.00 6.71
N ILE A 18 3.91 12.32 6.85
CA ILE A 18 2.60 12.97 6.77
C ILE A 18 1.93 12.67 5.42
N GLY A 19 2.64 12.86 4.30
CA GLY A 19 2.09 12.58 2.98
C GLY A 19 1.64 11.13 2.81
N LYS A 20 2.43 10.16 3.30
CA LYS A 20 2.09 8.74 3.26
C LYS A 20 0.91 8.39 4.16
N ALA A 21 0.87 8.94 5.38
CA ALA A 21 -0.26 8.80 6.28
C ALA A 21 -1.54 9.40 5.67
N GLY A 22 -1.44 10.55 5.01
CA GLY A 22 -2.56 11.20 4.30
C GLY A 22 -3.13 10.33 3.20
N LEU A 23 -2.29 9.74 2.35
CA LEU A 23 -2.72 8.80 1.30
C LEU A 23 -3.40 7.56 1.88
N LEU A 24 -2.82 6.96 2.91
CA LEU A 24 -3.39 5.79 3.58
C LEU A 24 -4.78 6.11 4.17
N ASN A 25 -4.91 7.23 4.88
CA ASN A 25 -6.17 7.68 5.45
C ASN A 25 -7.22 8.02 4.37
N LEU A 26 -6.81 8.65 3.26
CA LEU A 26 -7.70 8.93 2.13
C LEU A 26 -8.25 7.63 1.53
N THR A 27 -7.39 6.63 1.32
CA THR A 27 -7.81 5.33 0.79
C THR A 27 -8.81 4.65 1.72
N HIS A 28 -8.51 4.53 3.01
CA HIS A 28 -9.42 3.91 3.98
C HIS A 28 -10.73 4.69 4.14
N GLY A 29 -10.67 6.03 4.16
CA GLY A 29 -11.86 6.88 4.30
C GLY A 29 -12.80 6.84 3.09
N LEU A 30 -12.27 6.76 1.87
CA LEU A 30 -13.07 6.74 0.65
C LEU A 30 -13.48 5.33 0.21
N PHE A 31 -12.78 4.29 0.66
CA PHE A 31 -13.03 2.91 0.24
C PHE A 31 -14.49 2.47 0.38
N PRO A 32 -15.21 2.67 1.51
CA PRO A 32 -16.60 2.23 1.63
C PRO A 32 -17.53 2.93 0.62
N VAL A 33 -17.34 4.24 0.42
CA VAL A 33 -18.16 5.07 -0.48
C VAL A 33 -17.94 4.69 -1.94
N LEU A 34 -16.69 4.40 -2.32
CA LEU A 34 -16.35 3.98 -3.68
C LEU A 34 -16.73 2.53 -3.94
N LYS A 35 -16.57 1.64 -2.95
CA LYS A 35 -17.03 0.25 -3.05
C LYS A 35 -18.54 0.16 -3.30
N ALA A 36 -19.34 1.00 -2.65
CA ALA A 36 -20.79 1.10 -2.90
C ALA A 36 -21.13 1.54 -4.34
N GLN A 37 -20.20 2.21 -5.02
CA GLN A 37 -20.30 2.62 -6.42
C GLN A 37 -19.60 1.62 -7.37
N ASN A 38 -19.28 0.43 -6.88
CA ASN A 38 -18.56 -0.62 -7.62
C ASN A 38 -17.16 -0.18 -8.13
N ILE A 39 -16.47 0.67 -7.35
CA ILE A 39 -15.10 1.12 -7.59
C ILE A 39 -14.18 0.55 -6.51
N HIS A 40 -13.18 -0.24 -6.89
CA HIS A 40 -12.17 -0.78 -5.97
C HIS A 40 -11.03 0.22 -5.76
N LEU A 41 -11.13 1.06 -4.73
CA LEU A 41 -9.99 1.87 -4.28
C LEU A 41 -9.11 1.04 -3.35
N SER A 42 -7.84 0.87 -3.70
CA SER A 42 -6.86 0.16 -2.87
C SER A 42 -5.50 0.85 -2.90
N ILE A 43 -4.76 0.73 -1.80
CA ILE A 43 -3.34 1.12 -1.71
C ILE A 43 -2.47 -0.10 -1.42
N VAL A 44 -1.24 -0.12 -1.93
CA VAL A 44 -0.22 -1.11 -1.58
C VAL A 44 0.85 -0.45 -0.72
N THR A 45 0.91 -0.81 0.55
CA THR A 45 1.89 -0.30 1.52
C THR A 45 3.15 -1.16 1.46
N VAL A 46 4.24 -0.60 0.91
CA VAL A 46 5.51 -1.30 0.71
C VAL A 46 6.47 -1.03 1.86
N GLY A 47 6.76 -2.03 2.69
CA GLY A 47 7.72 -1.93 3.79
C GLY A 47 9.19 -2.06 3.40
N ALA A 48 9.49 -2.39 2.14
CA ALA A 48 10.84 -2.66 1.68
C ALA A 48 11.53 -1.48 0.99
N TYR A 49 12.86 -1.58 0.87
CA TYR A 49 13.60 -0.85 -0.16
C TYR A 49 13.49 -1.62 -1.48
N VAL A 50 13.22 -0.91 -2.57
CA VAL A 50 12.99 -1.51 -3.88
C VAL A 50 14.00 -0.93 -4.86
N THR A 51 14.68 -1.80 -5.60
CA THR A 51 15.56 -1.41 -6.70
C THR A 51 14.98 -1.93 -8.02
N PRO A 52 15.28 -1.28 -9.16
CA PRO A 52 14.78 -1.73 -10.45
C PRO A 52 15.19 -3.19 -10.74
N GLY A 53 14.20 -4.03 -11.10
CA GLY A 53 14.42 -5.44 -11.43
C GLY A 53 14.60 -6.37 -10.24
N SER A 54 14.46 -5.88 -9.00
CA SER A 54 14.59 -6.70 -7.79
C SER A 54 13.43 -7.69 -7.63
N ALA A 55 13.62 -8.69 -6.77
CA ALA A 55 12.56 -9.64 -6.43
C ALA A 55 11.37 -8.92 -5.79
N GLU A 56 11.63 -7.96 -4.90
CA GLU A 56 10.62 -7.13 -4.24
C GLU A 56 9.78 -6.39 -5.29
N ALA A 57 10.42 -5.83 -6.33
CA ALA A 57 9.70 -5.13 -7.39
C ALA A 57 8.71 -6.05 -8.12
N ARG A 58 9.10 -7.31 -8.36
CA ARG A 58 8.25 -8.34 -8.98
C ARG A 58 7.10 -8.73 -8.06
N GLU A 59 7.40 -8.99 -6.79
CA GLU A 59 6.40 -9.41 -5.79
C GLU A 59 5.37 -8.31 -5.50
N ILE A 60 5.80 -7.03 -5.46
CA ILE A 60 4.89 -5.88 -5.33
C ILE A 60 3.97 -5.78 -6.55
N ALA A 61 4.50 -5.99 -7.76
CA ALA A 61 3.68 -6.02 -8.97
C ALA A 61 2.63 -7.15 -8.94
N ASP A 62 3.01 -8.32 -8.45
CA ASP A 62 2.07 -9.43 -8.24
C ASP A 62 1.00 -9.08 -7.20
N LEU A 63 1.34 -8.33 -6.15
CA LEU A 63 0.39 -7.85 -5.15
C LEU A 63 -0.64 -6.87 -5.73
N PHE A 64 -0.22 -5.96 -6.61
CA PHE A 64 -1.15 -5.11 -7.37
C PHE A 64 -2.09 -5.96 -8.23
N TRP A 65 -1.56 -6.98 -8.90
CA TRP A 65 -2.35 -7.88 -9.73
C TRP A 65 -3.33 -8.74 -8.91
N GLN A 66 -2.96 -9.12 -7.69
CA GLN A 66 -3.84 -9.80 -6.75
C GLN A 66 -4.98 -8.90 -6.30
N GLN A 67 -4.71 -7.64 -5.92
CA GLN A 67 -5.77 -6.68 -5.58
C GLN A 67 -6.74 -6.49 -6.74
N TYR A 68 -6.24 -6.29 -7.96
CA TYR A 68 -7.07 -6.11 -9.15
C TYR A 68 -8.03 -7.29 -9.43
N ARG A 69 -7.57 -8.52 -9.18
CA ARG A 69 -8.36 -9.74 -9.45
C ARG A 69 -9.34 -10.12 -8.34
N GLN A 70 -9.35 -9.42 -7.20
CA GLN A 70 -10.26 -9.75 -6.11
C GLN A 70 -11.72 -9.65 -6.58
N PRO A 71 -12.58 -10.63 -6.25
CA PRO A 71 -14.00 -10.46 -6.43
C PRO A 71 -14.50 -9.33 -5.52
N SER A 72 -15.53 -8.59 -5.94
CA SER A 72 -16.00 -7.39 -5.23
C SER A 72 -16.36 -7.62 -3.76
N ALA A 73 -16.86 -8.81 -3.42
CA ALA A 73 -17.13 -9.23 -2.05
C ALA A 73 -15.87 -9.22 -1.16
N GLN A 74 -14.70 -9.48 -1.73
CA GLN A 74 -13.41 -9.62 -1.05
C GLN A 74 -12.51 -8.39 -1.20
N TRP A 75 -12.96 -7.34 -1.88
CA TRP A 75 -12.17 -6.10 -2.01
C TRP A 75 -11.72 -5.59 -0.64
N THR A 76 -10.44 -5.25 -0.58
CA THR A 76 -9.77 -4.64 0.56
C THR A 76 -9.21 -3.27 0.19
N ALA A 77 -9.16 -2.35 1.15
CA ALA A 77 -8.64 -0.99 0.97
C ALA A 77 -7.11 -0.95 0.94
N GLU A 78 -6.46 -1.95 1.53
CA GLU A 78 -5.01 -1.98 1.71
C GLU A 78 -4.47 -3.40 1.56
N ALA A 79 -3.36 -3.51 0.84
CA ALA A 79 -2.48 -4.67 0.87
C ALA A 79 -1.09 -4.25 1.36
N ILE A 80 -0.44 -5.08 2.16
CA ILE A 80 0.85 -4.77 2.77
C ILE A 80 1.90 -5.73 2.20
N TYR A 81 2.96 -5.16 1.64
CA TYR A 81 4.19 -5.88 1.34
C TYR A 81 5.15 -5.66 2.51
N PRO A 82 5.44 -6.66 3.36
CA PRO A 82 6.24 -6.47 4.56
C PRO A 82 7.71 -6.21 4.24
N VAL A 83 8.49 -5.88 5.27
CA VAL A 83 9.96 -5.90 5.18
C VAL A 83 10.39 -7.37 4.97
N PRO A 84 11.12 -7.70 3.88
CA PRO A 84 11.59 -9.07 3.67
C PRO A 84 12.54 -9.49 4.80
N HIS A 85 12.39 -10.72 5.29
CA HIS A 85 13.33 -11.34 6.24
C HIS A 85 14.56 -11.90 5.50
N HIS A 86 15.27 -11.07 4.75
CA HIS A 86 16.58 -11.44 4.23
C HIS A 86 17.64 -10.61 4.96
N GLN A 87 18.23 -11.24 5.98
CA GLN A 87 19.50 -10.82 6.60
C GLN A 87 20.65 -11.13 5.65
#